data_AF-A0A1G3UNG3-F1
#
_entry.id   AF-A0A1G3UNG3-F1
#
_cell.length_a   1.000
_cell.length_b   1.000
_cell.length_c   1.000
_cell.angle_alpha   90.00
_cell.angle_beta   90.00
_cell.angle_gamma   90.00
#
_symmetry.space_group_name_H-M   'P 1'
#
loop_
_entity.id
_entity.type
_entity.pdbx_description
1 polymer ?
#
loop_
_entity_poly.entity_id
_entity_poly.type
_entity_poly.pdbx_seq_one_letter_code
_entity_poly.pdbx_strand_id
1 'polypeptide(L)'
;MRQFGIMITIGSFLHREVLNDIILRWMYDQARPSDADLIVRLSHFNRVYVSRYLEQFAGLIFRELHQCQLFPRPVQLKGELKDVIVEHPSCSNARIEEMILDYGQNPGRYYRETPFHGILYFCRRNGCMEYVGSSRIKRVRRLAEKTARRIIDRIFASVRRHADTLADERARLLSIPREQLFTAPEEMTEEFLQAEKRLLNDLRERRPIAGAAEELAINDVAGVKVILEESEQRKLMELFERLPNCEIVEEEKHTGRYNATNLIVRYRPPREEILAHPLGRRILSVMQARGLSPYETNQAFAEFVRSGEEDVLLEIILSTYQEMLESEIGRCIHEDRIIEQRLCQQYRGPLARNIEYLLEYLFTFPVSFQKEFGELPIKLWNRYLPDYFDEILKKLFRIPPDNFLD
;
A
#
# COMPACT_ATOMS: atom_id res chain seq x y z
N MET A 1 5.50 -21.08 23.14
CA MET A 1 5.39 -21.19 21.67
C MET A 1 4.33 -20.19 21.20
N ARG A 2 4.71 -19.04 20.61
CA ARG A 2 3.73 -18.12 20.03
C ARG A 2 3.21 -18.76 18.75
N GLN A 3 1.94 -19.17 18.73
CA GLN A 3 1.26 -19.54 17.48
C GLN A 3 1.05 -18.25 16.71
N PHE A 4 1.78 -18.09 15.60
CA PHE A 4 1.71 -16.90 14.77
C PHE A 4 0.34 -16.86 14.06
N GLY A 5 -0.38 -15.74 14.21
CA GLY A 5 -1.52 -15.39 13.37
C GLY A 5 -1.05 -14.75 12.06
N ILE A 6 -1.99 -14.32 11.20
CA ILE A 6 -1.67 -13.61 9.94
C ILE A 6 -0.82 -12.36 10.27
N MET A 7 0.47 -12.39 9.96
CA MET A 7 1.38 -11.26 10.20
C MET A 7 1.45 -10.41 8.95
N ILE A 8 0.99 -9.16 9.01
CA ILE A 8 1.10 -8.19 7.93
C ILE A 8 2.03 -7.04 8.31
N THR A 9 3.10 -6.89 7.54
CA THR A 9 4.14 -5.91 7.78
C THR A 9 4.13 -4.86 6.68
N ILE A 10 4.08 -3.60 7.07
CA ILE A 10 4.27 -2.46 6.16
C ILE A 10 5.75 -2.08 6.22
N GLY A 11 6.54 -2.59 5.27
CA GLY A 11 8.01 -2.51 5.33
C GLY A 11 8.56 -1.09 5.32
N SER A 12 7.81 -0.13 4.77
CA SER A 12 8.22 1.29 4.75
C SER A 12 7.98 2.03 6.08
N PHE A 13 7.35 1.40 7.07
CA PHE A 13 6.99 2.03 8.34
C PHE A 13 7.89 1.57 9.48
N LEU A 14 8.02 2.45 10.47
CA LEU A 14 8.48 2.12 11.82
C LEU A 14 7.32 1.57 12.66
N HIS A 15 7.68 0.86 13.71
CA HIS A 15 6.81 0.17 14.67
C HIS A 15 5.86 -0.79 13.97
N ARG A 16 6.38 -1.57 13.01
CA ARG A 16 5.58 -2.42 12.12
C ARG A 16 4.91 -3.57 12.88
N GLU A 17 5.58 -4.10 13.90
CA GLU A 17 5.02 -5.11 14.80
C GLU A 17 3.85 -4.57 15.62
N VAL A 18 3.92 -3.31 16.05
CA VAL A 18 2.87 -2.64 16.83
C VAL A 18 1.63 -2.43 15.98
N LEU A 19 1.79 -1.98 14.74
CA LEU A 19 0.66 -1.84 13.81
C LEU A 19 0.03 -3.20 13.47
N ASN A 20 0.85 -4.23 13.25
CA ASN A 20 0.38 -5.59 13.03
C ASN A 20 -0.43 -6.13 14.23
N ASP A 21 0.06 -5.92 15.46
CA ASP A 21 -0.67 -6.30 16.68
C ASP A 21 -2.03 -5.62 16.78
N ILE A 22 -2.12 -4.32 16.46
CA ILE A 22 -3.39 -3.59 16.41
C ILE A 22 -4.34 -4.23 15.39
N ILE A 23 -3.88 -4.44 14.14
CA ILE A 23 -4.68 -5.05 13.07
C ILE A 23 -5.21 -6.41 13.53
N LEU A 24 -4.34 -7.26 14.06
CA LEU A 24 -4.71 -8.59 14.55
C LEU A 24 -5.74 -8.52 15.67
N ARG A 25 -5.50 -7.70 16.71
CA ARG A 25 -6.46 -7.55 17.81
C ARG A 25 -7.81 -7.06 17.31
N TRP A 26 -7.84 -6.14 16.36
CA TRP A 26 -9.09 -5.64 15.80
C TRP A 26 -9.85 -6.70 15.00
N MET A 27 -9.14 -7.57 14.26
CA MET A 27 -9.76 -8.71 13.58
C MET A 27 -10.45 -9.69 14.54
N TYR A 28 -9.96 -9.81 15.78
CA TYR A 28 -10.54 -10.67 16.83
C TYR A 28 -11.51 -9.93 17.77
N ASP A 29 -11.91 -8.68 17.46
CA ASP A 29 -12.74 -7.84 18.34
C ASP A 29 -12.12 -7.63 19.73
N GLN A 30 -10.80 -7.39 19.76
CA GLN A 30 -9.98 -7.17 20.96
C GLN A 30 -9.30 -5.80 20.94
N ALA A 31 -9.94 -4.80 20.34
CA ALA A 31 -9.45 -3.42 20.40
C ALA A 31 -9.33 -2.94 21.85
N ARG A 32 -8.27 -2.19 22.10
CA ARG A 32 -8.01 -1.55 23.40
C ARG A 32 -8.27 -0.05 23.28
N PRO A 33 -8.76 0.63 24.33
CA PRO A 33 -8.93 2.08 24.29
C PRO A 33 -7.66 2.83 23.87
N SER A 34 -6.49 2.35 24.29
CA SER A 34 -5.17 2.90 23.93
C SER A 34 -4.83 2.84 22.44
N ASP A 35 -5.52 1.98 21.66
CA ASP A 35 -5.25 1.88 20.22
C ASP A 35 -5.60 3.16 19.48
N ALA A 36 -6.56 3.95 20.01
CA ALA A 36 -7.02 5.18 19.36
C ALA A 36 -5.87 6.19 19.25
N ASP A 37 -5.12 6.38 20.33
CA ASP A 37 -3.95 7.27 20.34
C ASP A 37 -2.77 6.65 19.60
N LEU A 38 -2.56 5.34 19.79
CA LEU A 38 -1.44 4.63 19.17
C LEU A 38 -1.52 4.66 17.64
N ILE A 39 -2.70 4.44 17.08
CA ILE A 39 -2.89 4.42 15.63
C ILE A 39 -2.78 5.80 15.00
N VAL A 40 -3.19 6.84 15.71
CA VAL A 40 -2.99 8.23 15.33
C VAL A 40 -1.50 8.54 15.25
N ARG A 41 -0.73 8.17 16.29
CA ARG A 41 0.72 8.35 16.31
C ARG A 41 1.38 7.56 15.18
N LEU A 42 1.09 6.26 15.06
CA LEU A 42 1.62 5.39 14.01
C LEU A 42 1.35 5.96 12.61
N SER A 43 0.13 6.42 12.34
CA SER A 43 -0.25 6.94 11.02
C SER A 43 0.45 8.27 10.70
N HIS A 44 0.37 9.26 11.60
CA HIS A 44 0.91 10.60 11.32
C HIS A 44 2.43 10.62 11.41
N PHE A 45 3.03 9.96 12.39
CA PHE A 45 4.49 9.93 12.54
C PHE A 45 5.15 9.14 11.42
N ASN A 46 4.62 7.97 11.03
CA ASN A 46 5.15 7.27 9.85
C ASN A 46 4.98 8.10 8.58
N ARG A 47 3.86 8.79 8.38
CA ARG A 47 3.69 9.66 7.21
C ARG A 47 4.78 10.73 7.11
N VAL A 48 5.16 11.35 8.23
CA VAL A 48 6.25 12.33 8.26
C VAL A 48 7.59 11.66 8.01
N TYR A 49 7.86 10.59 8.75
CA TYR A 49 9.12 9.86 8.65
C TYR A 49 9.37 9.41 7.21
N VAL A 50 8.37 8.77 6.59
CA VAL A 50 8.38 8.35 5.19
C VAL A 50 8.60 9.51 4.24
N SER A 51 7.89 10.62 4.43
CA SER A 51 8.08 11.79 3.58
C SER A 51 9.51 12.31 3.62
N ARG A 52 10.12 12.37 4.82
CA ARG A 52 11.46 12.92 5.00
C ARG A 52 12.54 11.99 4.47
N TYR A 53 12.49 10.70 4.83
CA TYR A 53 13.51 9.78 4.35
C TYR A 53 13.39 9.55 2.84
N LEU A 54 12.18 9.53 2.28
CA LEU A 54 11.99 9.30 0.85
C LEU A 54 12.52 10.46 0.01
N GLU A 55 12.32 11.70 0.48
CA GLU A 55 12.88 12.90 -0.16
C GLU A 55 14.42 12.88 -0.12
N GLN A 56 15.01 12.56 1.03
CA GLN A 56 16.46 12.43 1.17
C GLN A 56 17.02 11.30 0.29
N PHE A 57 16.38 10.13 0.32
CA PHE A 57 16.76 8.95 -0.46
C PHE A 57 16.67 9.21 -1.96
N ALA A 58 15.52 9.67 -2.45
CA ALA A 58 15.35 9.96 -3.88
C ALA A 58 16.30 11.07 -4.33
N GLY A 59 16.48 12.12 -3.51
CA GLY A 59 17.45 13.18 -3.78
C GLY A 59 18.89 12.65 -3.91
N LEU A 60 19.30 11.73 -3.04
CA LEU A 60 20.61 11.06 -3.12
C LEU A 60 20.72 10.27 -4.43
N ILE A 61 19.76 9.38 -4.70
CA ILE A 61 19.80 8.51 -5.88
C ILE A 61 19.87 9.33 -7.18
N PHE A 62 18.99 10.32 -7.37
CA PHE A 62 19.00 11.11 -8.59
C PHE A 62 20.25 12.00 -8.72
N ARG A 63 20.77 12.57 -7.62
CA ARG A 63 22.02 13.35 -7.69
C ARG A 63 23.21 12.49 -8.10
N GLU A 64 23.35 11.30 -7.53
CA GLU A 64 24.45 10.38 -7.83
C GLU A 64 24.37 9.81 -9.25
N LEU A 65 23.17 9.45 -9.71
CA LEU A 65 22.97 8.90 -11.05
C LEU A 65 23.24 9.92 -12.16
N HIS A 66 22.75 11.15 -12.00
CA HIS A 66 22.75 12.12 -13.10
C HIS A 66 23.86 13.18 -12.97
N GLN A 67 24.52 13.29 -11.80
CA GLN A 67 25.61 14.24 -11.53
C GLN A 67 25.27 15.69 -11.91
N CYS A 68 24.02 16.09 -11.70
CA CYS A 68 23.48 17.41 -12.02
C CYS A 68 22.74 18.03 -10.85
N GLN A 69 22.51 19.35 -10.94
CA GLN A 69 21.57 20.03 -10.08
C GLN A 69 20.16 19.45 -10.30
N LEU A 70 19.57 18.97 -9.20
CA LEU A 70 18.23 18.39 -9.17
C LEU A 70 17.20 19.47 -8.84
N PHE A 71 16.08 19.45 -9.55
CA PHE A 71 14.96 20.35 -9.34
C PHE A 71 13.71 19.54 -9.00
N PRO A 72 13.36 19.40 -7.71
CA PRO A 72 12.15 18.71 -7.29
C PRO A 72 10.91 19.58 -7.55
N ARG A 73 9.83 18.97 -8.04
CA ARG A 73 8.53 19.61 -8.24
C ARG A 73 7.43 18.78 -7.59
N PRO A 74 6.77 19.26 -6.52
CA PRO A 74 5.64 18.55 -5.93
C PRO A 74 4.45 18.58 -6.90
N VAL A 75 3.71 17.47 -6.93
CA VAL A 75 2.49 17.31 -7.71
C VAL A 75 1.42 16.61 -6.87
N GLN A 76 0.16 16.81 -7.24
CA GLN A 76 -1.03 16.25 -6.58
C GLN A 76 -1.92 15.46 -7.54
N LEU A 77 -1.84 15.76 -8.85
CA LEU A 77 -2.48 15.20 -10.03
C LEU A 77 -1.69 14.06 -10.69
N LYS A 78 -2.33 12.95 -11.10
CA LYS A 78 -1.72 12.08 -12.13
C LYS A 78 -1.57 12.84 -13.45
N GLY A 79 -2.52 13.72 -13.77
CA GLY A 79 -2.45 14.59 -14.95
C GLY A 79 -1.17 15.41 -15.01
N GLU A 80 -0.71 15.97 -13.87
CA GLU A 80 0.53 16.77 -13.83
C GLU A 80 1.79 15.96 -14.18
N LEU A 81 1.82 14.67 -13.85
CA LEU A 81 2.87 13.76 -14.29
C LEU A 81 2.73 13.46 -15.79
N LYS A 82 1.51 13.16 -16.24
CA LYS A 82 1.23 12.78 -17.64
C LYS A 82 1.51 13.94 -18.61
N ASP A 83 1.26 15.18 -18.18
CA ASP A 83 1.58 16.38 -18.96
C ASP A 83 3.09 16.55 -19.12
N VAL A 84 3.87 16.40 -18.05
CA VAL A 84 5.34 16.51 -18.10
C VAL A 84 5.96 15.54 -19.07
N ILE A 85 5.52 14.28 -19.01
CA ILE A 85 6.10 13.22 -19.85
C ILE A 85 5.63 13.34 -21.30
N VAL A 86 4.65 14.19 -21.61
CA VAL A 86 4.21 14.41 -22.99
C VAL A 86 4.81 15.70 -23.56
N GLU A 87 4.91 16.76 -22.75
CA GLU A 87 5.45 18.07 -23.18
C GLU A 87 6.95 18.06 -23.44
N HIS A 88 7.70 17.19 -22.75
CA HIS A 88 9.16 17.17 -22.80
C HIS A 88 9.71 15.75 -23.00
N PRO A 89 9.53 15.16 -24.20
CA PRO A 89 9.98 13.79 -24.44
C PRO A 89 11.51 13.68 -24.46
N SER A 90 12.05 12.74 -23.66
CA SER A 90 13.49 12.44 -23.61
C SER A 90 14.00 11.75 -24.88
N CYS A 91 13.14 11.04 -25.59
CA CYS A 91 13.42 10.43 -26.89
C CYS A 91 12.16 10.40 -27.76
N SER A 92 12.32 10.24 -29.08
CA SER A 92 11.21 10.14 -30.03
C SER A 92 11.35 8.90 -30.90
N ASN A 93 10.23 8.23 -31.13
CA ASN A 93 10.04 7.22 -32.15
C ASN A 93 8.55 7.17 -32.52
N ALA A 94 8.20 6.43 -33.57
CA ALA A 94 6.83 6.36 -34.07
C ALA A 94 5.80 5.97 -32.99
N ARG A 95 6.17 5.06 -32.06
CA ARG A 95 5.28 4.61 -30.99
C ARG A 95 5.10 5.68 -29.91
N ILE A 96 6.16 6.42 -29.58
CA ILE A 96 6.09 7.55 -28.64
C ILE A 96 5.21 8.67 -29.21
N GLU A 97 5.40 9.00 -30.49
CA GLU A 97 4.63 10.02 -31.19
C GLU A 97 3.14 9.68 -31.24
N GLU A 98 2.80 8.41 -31.51
CA GLU A 98 1.43 7.89 -31.45
C GLU A 98 0.80 8.10 -30.07
N MET A 99 1.47 7.68 -28.99
CA MET A 99 0.94 7.82 -27.62
C MET A 99 0.74 9.30 -27.22
N ILE A 100 1.67 10.18 -27.60
CA ILE A 100 1.58 11.61 -27.34
C ILE A 100 0.40 12.22 -28.10
N LEU A 101 0.22 11.86 -29.37
CA LEU A 101 -0.90 12.33 -30.19
C LEU A 101 -2.24 11.87 -29.59
N ASP A 102 -2.36 10.60 -29.22
CA ASP A 102 -3.58 10.03 -28.63
C ASP A 102 -3.92 10.68 -27.30
N TYR A 103 -2.91 10.96 -26.46
CA TYR A 103 -3.09 11.69 -25.21
C TYR A 103 -3.58 13.13 -25.45
N GLY A 104 -2.97 13.84 -26.42
CA GLY A 104 -3.35 15.20 -26.77
C GLY A 104 -4.78 15.30 -27.31
N GLN A 105 -5.23 14.31 -28.08
CA GLN A 105 -6.59 14.29 -28.64
C GLN A 105 -7.66 14.01 -27.57
N ASN A 106 -7.38 13.12 -26.61
CA ASN A 106 -8.38 12.66 -25.63
C ASN A 106 -7.80 12.51 -24.21
N PRO A 107 -7.31 13.59 -23.59
CA PRO A 107 -6.60 13.52 -22.30
C PRO A 107 -7.46 12.93 -21.17
N GLY A 108 -8.78 13.09 -21.24
CA GLY A 108 -9.74 12.55 -20.25
C GLY A 108 -9.77 11.02 -20.15
N ARG A 109 -9.29 10.28 -21.17
CA ARG A 109 -9.24 8.80 -21.14
C ARG A 109 -8.13 8.26 -20.24
N TYR A 110 -7.22 9.11 -19.80
CA TYR A 110 -5.99 8.71 -19.11
C TYR A 110 -6.01 9.06 -17.63
N TYR A 111 -7.16 8.94 -16.95
CA TYR A 111 -7.27 9.01 -15.48
C TYR A 111 -6.59 10.22 -14.81
N ARG A 112 -6.57 11.37 -15.49
CA ARG A 112 -5.82 12.58 -15.09
C ARG A 112 -6.15 13.06 -13.68
N GLU A 113 -7.43 12.98 -13.32
CA GLU A 113 -7.94 13.43 -12.01
C GLU A 113 -7.63 12.46 -10.86
N THR A 114 -6.95 11.35 -11.14
CA THR A 114 -6.51 10.41 -10.10
C THR A 114 -5.50 11.11 -9.19
N PRO A 115 -5.74 11.21 -7.88
CA PRO A 115 -4.77 11.93 -7.06
C PRO A 115 -3.41 11.21 -6.98
N PHE A 116 -2.35 11.97 -6.87
CA PHE A 116 -0.97 11.55 -6.98
C PHE A 116 -0.14 12.50 -6.16
N HIS A 117 0.03 12.21 -4.87
CA HIS A 117 0.93 12.98 -4.02
C HIS A 117 2.35 12.45 -4.23
N GLY A 118 3.13 13.18 -5.00
CA GLY A 118 4.50 12.79 -5.33
C GLY A 118 5.38 14.00 -5.61
N ILE A 119 6.67 13.71 -5.82
CA ILE A 119 7.68 14.67 -6.25
C ILE A 119 8.21 14.17 -7.58
N LEU A 120 8.14 15.02 -8.60
CA LEU A 120 8.82 14.82 -9.87
C LEU A 120 10.22 15.41 -9.77
N TYR A 121 11.22 14.71 -10.30
CA TYR A 121 12.59 15.17 -10.29
C TYR A 121 13.04 15.49 -11.70
N PHE A 122 13.66 16.66 -11.83
CA PHE A 122 14.19 17.14 -13.09
C PHE A 122 15.68 17.44 -12.98
N CYS A 123 16.41 17.20 -14.06
CA CYS A 123 17.79 17.63 -14.20
C CYS A 123 17.95 18.57 -15.38
N ARG A 124 18.84 19.55 -15.24
CA ARG A 124 19.18 20.44 -16.35
C ARG A 124 20.24 19.79 -17.24
N ARG A 125 19.91 19.52 -18.50
CA ARG A 125 20.84 19.03 -19.53
C ARG A 125 20.69 19.86 -20.79
N ASN A 126 21.82 20.33 -21.34
CA ASN A 126 21.85 21.15 -22.56
C ASN A 126 20.88 22.36 -22.56
N GLY A 127 20.70 22.99 -21.39
CA GLY A 127 19.79 24.14 -21.22
C GLY A 127 18.31 23.79 -21.03
N CYS A 128 17.92 22.52 -21.22
CA CYS A 128 16.55 22.03 -21.03
C CYS A 128 16.39 21.31 -19.70
N MET A 129 15.16 21.32 -19.18
CA MET A 129 14.78 20.54 -17.99
C MET A 129 14.30 19.17 -18.44
N GLU A 130 15.05 18.13 -18.10
CA GLU A 130 14.71 16.74 -18.40
C GLU A 130 14.09 16.09 -17.16
N TYR A 131 12.95 15.42 -17.33
CA TYR A 131 12.32 14.62 -16.28
C TYR A 131 13.04 13.28 -16.13
N VAL A 132 13.59 13.01 -14.94
CA VAL A 132 14.44 11.82 -14.70
C VAL A 132 13.78 10.76 -13.83
N GLY A 133 12.64 11.08 -13.22
CA GLY A 133 11.92 10.14 -12.37
C GLY A 133 11.09 10.82 -11.29
N SER A 134 10.48 10.02 -10.43
CA SER A 134 9.59 10.52 -9.39
C SER A 134 9.70 9.71 -8.10
N SER A 135 9.22 10.27 -7.01
CA SER A 135 8.96 9.55 -5.77
C SER A 135 7.53 9.79 -5.33
N ARG A 136 6.91 8.80 -4.68
CA ARG A 136 5.55 8.91 -4.17
C ARG A 136 5.38 8.12 -2.88
N ILE A 137 4.44 8.58 -2.07
CA ILE A 137 3.95 7.83 -0.90
C ILE A 137 2.56 7.31 -1.24
N LYS A 138 2.35 6.00 -1.07
CA LYS A 138 1.04 5.39 -1.26
C LYS A 138 0.04 6.03 -0.29
N ARG A 139 -1.10 6.43 -0.85
CA ARG A 139 -2.19 7.04 -0.07
C ARG A 139 -2.77 6.03 0.91
N VAL A 140 -3.17 6.52 2.08
CA VAL A 140 -3.72 5.74 3.20
C VAL A 140 -4.86 4.80 2.77
N ARG A 141 -5.82 5.30 1.98
CA ARG A 141 -6.90 4.46 1.43
C ARG A 141 -6.39 3.31 0.56
N ARG A 142 -5.38 3.57 -0.27
CA ARG A 142 -4.76 2.55 -1.13
C ARG A 142 -3.94 1.55 -0.32
N LEU A 143 -3.33 1.99 0.78
CA LEU A 143 -2.65 1.11 1.74
C LEU A 143 -3.66 0.19 2.44
N ALA A 144 -4.79 0.72 2.92
CA ALA A 144 -5.87 -0.06 3.48
C ALA A 144 -6.37 -1.14 2.51
N GLU A 145 -6.67 -0.77 1.27
CA GLU A 145 -7.10 -1.70 0.22
C GLU A 145 -6.07 -2.80 -0.04
N LYS A 146 -4.78 -2.45 -0.17
CA LYS A 146 -3.71 -3.45 -0.39
C LYS A 146 -3.55 -4.38 0.81
N THR A 147 -3.62 -3.84 2.01
CA THR A 147 -3.53 -4.61 3.26
C THR A 147 -4.69 -5.58 3.37
N ALA A 148 -5.91 -5.12 3.07
CA ALA A 148 -7.11 -5.95 3.09
C ALA A 148 -6.98 -7.07 2.07
N ARG A 149 -6.60 -6.76 0.83
CA ARG A 149 -6.41 -7.77 -0.23
C ARG A 149 -5.44 -8.87 0.19
N ARG A 150 -4.26 -8.52 0.73
CA ARG A 150 -3.28 -9.53 1.17
C ARG A 150 -3.83 -10.44 2.27
N ILE A 151 -4.57 -9.89 3.22
CA ILE A 151 -5.24 -10.68 4.28
C ILE A 151 -6.35 -11.56 3.68
N ILE A 152 -7.14 -11.03 2.75
CA ILE A 152 -8.23 -11.74 2.08
C ILE A 152 -7.69 -12.90 1.25
N ASP A 153 -6.63 -12.69 0.47
CA ASP A 153 -5.99 -13.73 -0.34
C ASP A 153 -5.48 -14.86 0.57
N ARG A 154 -4.91 -14.50 1.73
CA ARG A 154 -4.46 -15.47 2.73
C ARG A 154 -5.60 -16.26 3.36
N ILE A 155 -6.67 -15.58 3.73
CA ILE A 155 -7.88 -16.20 4.26
C ILE A 155 -8.50 -17.14 3.23
N PHE A 156 -8.60 -16.70 1.97
CA PHE A 156 -9.10 -17.51 0.87
C PHE A 156 -8.26 -18.77 0.68
N ALA A 157 -6.93 -18.67 0.67
CA ALA A 157 -6.05 -19.82 0.61
C ALA A 157 -6.23 -20.76 1.82
N SER A 158 -6.57 -20.23 3.00
CA SER A 158 -6.90 -21.04 4.17
C SER A 158 -8.23 -21.79 4.00
N VAL A 159 -9.28 -21.11 3.56
CA VAL A 159 -10.60 -21.72 3.33
C VAL A 159 -10.50 -22.80 2.24
N ARG A 160 -9.80 -22.51 1.14
CA ARG A 160 -9.58 -23.47 0.06
C ARG A 160 -8.88 -24.74 0.55
N ARG A 161 -7.80 -24.62 1.32
CA ARG A 161 -7.11 -25.80 1.91
C ARG A 161 -8.03 -26.66 2.78
N HIS A 162 -8.93 -26.04 3.54
CA HIS A 162 -9.90 -26.78 4.35
C HIS A 162 -10.96 -27.46 3.48
N ALA A 163 -11.47 -26.78 2.44
CA ALA A 163 -12.38 -27.39 1.47
C ALA A 163 -11.72 -28.56 0.73
N ASP A 164 -10.45 -28.45 0.35
CA ASP A 164 -9.68 -29.54 -0.25
C ASP A 164 -9.57 -30.74 0.71
N THR A 165 -9.39 -30.50 2.01
CA THR A 165 -9.36 -31.56 3.04
C THR A 165 -10.71 -32.28 3.16
N LEU A 166 -11.84 -31.55 3.13
CA LEU A 166 -13.19 -32.15 3.13
C LEU A 166 -13.40 -33.04 1.90
N ALA A 167 -12.95 -32.57 0.75
CA ALA A 167 -13.07 -33.34 -0.47
C ALA A 167 -12.14 -34.57 -0.49
N ASP A 168 -10.95 -34.49 0.12
CA ASP A 168 -10.08 -35.65 0.35
C ASP A 168 -10.73 -36.68 1.28
N GLU A 169 -11.39 -36.24 2.35
CA GLU A 169 -12.15 -37.11 3.25
C GLU A 169 -13.29 -37.81 2.50
N ARG A 170 -14.03 -37.10 1.64
CA ARG A 170 -15.06 -37.70 0.78
C ARG A 170 -14.48 -38.73 -0.18
N ALA A 171 -13.37 -38.42 -0.86
CA ALA A 171 -12.71 -39.36 -1.77
C ALA A 171 -12.28 -40.65 -1.03
N ARG A 172 -11.74 -40.52 0.19
CA ARG A 172 -11.40 -41.65 1.07
C ARG A 172 -12.62 -42.47 1.45
N LEU A 173 -13.75 -41.85 1.80
CA LEU A 173 -14.99 -42.56 2.11
C LEU A 173 -15.51 -43.38 0.92
N LEU A 174 -15.31 -42.88 -0.30
CA LEU A 174 -15.67 -43.57 -1.54
C LEU A 174 -14.59 -44.56 -2.03
N SER A 175 -13.47 -44.68 -1.32
CA SER A 175 -12.32 -45.51 -1.70
C SER A 175 -11.79 -45.23 -3.11
N ILE A 176 -11.86 -43.96 -3.54
CA ILE A 176 -11.33 -43.51 -4.83
C ILE A 176 -10.22 -42.47 -4.64
N PRO A 177 -9.26 -42.36 -5.58
CA PRO A 177 -8.33 -41.24 -5.63
C PRO A 177 -9.06 -39.89 -5.79
N ARG A 178 -8.47 -38.80 -5.25
CA ARG A 178 -9.06 -37.45 -5.31
C ARG A 178 -9.28 -36.97 -6.76
N GLU A 179 -8.40 -37.37 -7.67
CA GLU A 179 -8.44 -37.04 -9.09
C GLU A 179 -9.63 -37.70 -9.82
N GLN A 180 -10.20 -38.76 -9.25
CA GLN A 180 -11.36 -39.47 -9.78
C GLN A 180 -12.67 -39.00 -9.13
N LEU A 181 -12.60 -38.12 -8.12
CA LEU A 181 -13.78 -37.60 -7.44
C LEU A 181 -14.46 -36.51 -8.28
N PHE A 182 -15.50 -36.89 -9.02
CA PHE A 182 -16.39 -35.94 -9.66
C PHE A 182 -17.34 -35.34 -8.59
N THR A 183 -17.17 -34.05 -8.28
CA THR A 183 -17.99 -33.34 -7.29
C THR A 183 -18.86 -32.32 -8.01
N ALA A 184 -20.16 -32.29 -7.70
CA ALA A 184 -21.05 -31.29 -8.30
C ALA A 184 -20.67 -29.87 -7.82
N PRO A 185 -20.86 -28.82 -8.65
CA PRO A 185 -20.57 -27.43 -8.26
C PRO A 185 -21.24 -27.00 -6.95
N GLU A 186 -22.45 -27.49 -6.70
CA GLU A 186 -23.22 -27.21 -5.48
C GLU A 186 -22.54 -27.80 -4.24
N GLU A 187 -22.00 -29.02 -4.34
CA GLU A 187 -21.27 -29.68 -3.25
C GLU A 187 -19.94 -28.98 -2.96
N MET A 188 -19.19 -28.59 -4.00
CA MET A 188 -17.96 -27.80 -3.82
C MET A 188 -18.24 -26.46 -3.15
N THR A 189 -19.36 -25.83 -3.49
CA THR A 189 -19.82 -24.58 -2.88
C THR A 189 -20.15 -24.80 -1.41
N GLU A 190 -20.88 -25.87 -1.07
CA GLU A 190 -21.23 -26.20 0.31
C GLU A 190 -19.98 -26.50 1.15
N GLU A 191 -19.02 -27.26 0.64
CA GLU A 191 -17.73 -27.51 1.32
C GLU A 191 -16.98 -26.21 1.60
N PHE A 192 -16.96 -25.30 0.63
CA PHE A 192 -16.35 -23.99 0.80
C PHE A 192 -17.06 -23.17 1.88
N LEU A 193 -18.39 -23.14 1.88
CA LEU A 193 -19.19 -22.43 2.89
C LEU A 193 -18.99 -23.04 4.29
N GLN A 194 -18.87 -24.35 4.41
CA GLN A 194 -18.56 -25.03 5.67
C GLN A 194 -17.16 -24.67 6.18
N ALA A 195 -16.16 -24.64 5.29
CA ALA A 195 -14.81 -24.21 5.61
C ALA A 195 -14.76 -22.75 6.05
N GLU A 196 -15.48 -21.85 5.37
CA GLU A 196 -15.60 -20.45 5.74
C GLU A 196 -16.28 -20.29 7.12
N LYS A 197 -17.38 -21.01 7.35
CA LYS A 197 -18.10 -20.99 8.64
C LYS A 197 -17.23 -21.44 9.80
N ARG A 198 -16.38 -22.45 9.59
CA ARG A 198 -15.39 -22.90 10.59
C ARG A 198 -14.40 -21.78 10.93
N LEU A 199 -13.83 -21.13 9.92
CA LEU A 199 -12.91 -20.00 10.11
C LEU A 199 -13.58 -18.83 10.85
N LEU A 200 -14.84 -18.52 10.54
CA LEU A 200 -15.61 -17.49 11.24
C LEU A 200 -15.82 -17.84 12.72
N ASN A 201 -16.10 -19.11 13.03
CA ASN A 201 -16.18 -19.57 14.42
C ASN A 201 -14.83 -19.47 15.13
N ASP A 202 -13.73 -19.80 14.44
CA ASP A 202 -12.38 -19.65 14.98
C ASP A 202 -12.06 -18.19 15.32
N LEU A 203 -12.37 -17.26 14.42
CA LEU A 203 -12.24 -15.82 14.67
C LEU A 203 -13.06 -15.37 15.88
N ARG A 204 -14.33 -15.77 15.95
CA ARG A 204 -15.23 -15.43 17.07
C ARG A 204 -14.74 -15.99 18.40
N GLU A 205 -14.17 -17.19 18.39
CA GLU A 205 -13.66 -17.89 19.56
C GLU A 205 -12.17 -17.58 19.83
N ARG A 206 -11.59 -16.64 19.07
CA ARG A 206 -10.20 -16.16 19.22
C ARG A 206 -9.16 -17.26 19.04
N ARG A 207 -9.49 -18.26 18.21
CA ARG A 207 -8.55 -19.29 17.79
C ARG A 207 -7.67 -18.77 16.65
N PRO A 208 -6.34 -18.98 16.70
CA PRO A 208 -5.46 -18.56 15.63
C PRO A 208 -5.82 -19.19 14.28
N ILE A 209 -5.73 -18.40 13.21
CA ILE A 209 -5.89 -18.88 11.84
C ILE A 209 -4.71 -19.79 11.49
N ALA A 210 -5.00 -21.05 11.14
CA ALA A 210 -3.98 -22.06 10.87
C ALA A 210 -3.13 -21.77 9.61
N GLY A 211 -1.83 -22.05 9.71
CA GLY A 211 -0.89 -21.98 8.58
C GLY A 211 -0.30 -20.60 8.29
N ALA A 212 -0.31 -19.66 9.25
CA ALA A 212 0.25 -18.32 9.11
C ALA A 212 1.78 -18.24 9.27
N ALA A 213 2.53 -19.15 8.63
CA ALA A 213 3.99 -19.19 8.74
C ALA A 213 4.71 -18.16 7.86
N GLU A 214 4.07 -17.68 6.79
CA GLU A 214 4.63 -16.67 5.89
C GLU A 214 4.14 -15.26 6.25
N GLU A 215 5.09 -14.34 6.37
CA GLU A 215 4.87 -12.92 6.61
C GLU A 215 4.32 -12.24 5.35
N LEU A 216 3.17 -11.57 5.47
CA LEU A 216 2.61 -10.75 4.40
C LEU A 216 3.30 -9.38 4.43
N ALA A 217 4.04 -9.04 3.37
CA ALA A 217 4.72 -7.75 3.32
C ALA A 217 4.06 -6.78 2.32
N ILE A 218 4.03 -5.49 2.68
CA ILE A 218 3.74 -4.37 1.80
C ILE A 218 4.94 -3.42 1.83
N ASN A 219 5.79 -3.54 0.80
CA ASN A 219 7.05 -2.80 0.71
C ASN A 219 6.95 -1.55 -0.18
N ASP A 220 5.84 -1.40 -0.90
CA ASP A 220 5.65 -0.36 -1.91
C ASP A 220 4.87 0.86 -1.38
N VAL A 221 4.92 1.13 -0.08
CA VAL A 221 4.31 2.35 0.48
C VAL A 221 5.15 3.57 0.12
N ALA A 222 6.47 3.49 0.28
CA ALA A 222 7.41 4.42 -0.30
C ALA A 222 7.90 3.88 -1.64
N GLY A 223 7.75 4.66 -2.71
CA GLY A 223 8.14 4.24 -4.05
C GLY A 223 8.94 5.30 -4.77
N VAL A 224 9.99 4.89 -5.48
CA VAL A 224 10.77 5.71 -6.41
C VAL A 224 10.64 5.10 -7.81
N LYS A 225 10.33 5.90 -8.82
CA LYS A 225 10.40 5.49 -10.22
C LYS A 225 11.60 6.19 -10.86
N VAL A 226 12.55 5.40 -11.35
CA VAL A 226 13.78 5.87 -11.98
C VAL A 226 13.67 5.61 -13.49
N ILE A 227 13.96 6.65 -14.29
CA ILE A 227 13.93 6.56 -15.75
C ILE A 227 15.38 6.51 -16.24
N LEU A 228 15.78 5.35 -16.74
CA LEU A 228 17.10 5.13 -17.34
C LEU A 228 16.96 4.23 -18.56
N GLU A 229 17.67 4.59 -19.62
CA GLU A 229 17.81 3.72 -20.79
C GLU A 229 18.59 2.46 -20.42
N GLU A 230 18.35 1.36 -21.15
CA GLU A 230 18.88 0.03 -20.80
C GLU A 230 20.39 0.02 -20.60
N SER A 231 21.13 0.79 -21.40
CA SER A 231 22.59 0.94 -21.31
C SER A 231 23.06 1.60 -20.01
N GLU A 232 22.19 2.33 -19.33
CA GLU A 232 22.50 3.07 -18.10
C GLU A 232 21.97 2.39 -16.84
N GLN A 233 21.10 1.39 -16.96
CA GLN A 233 20.46 0.74 -15.82
C GLN A 233 21.46 0.08 -14.86
N ARG A 234 22.59 -0.41 -15.39
CA ARG A 234 23.68 -0.97 -14.57
C ARG A 234 24.26 0.05 -13.58
N LYS A 235 24.25 1.35 -13.91
CA LYS A 235 24.75 2.42 -13.03
C LYS A 235 23.98 2.48 -11.71
N LEU A 236 22.69 2.14 -11.72
CA LEU A 236 21.88 2.11 -10.50
C LEU A 236 22.29 0.95 -9.58
N MET A 237 22.58 -0.22 -10.14
CA MET A 237 23.06 -1.37 -9.36
C MET A 237 24.43 -1.08 -8.75
N GLU A 238 25.36 -0.54 -9.54
CA GLU A 238 26.69 -0.12 -9.09
C GLU A 238 26.64 1.04 -8.07
N LEU A 239 25.59 1.85 -8.10
CA LEU A 239 25.35 2.84 -7.04
C LEU A 239 24.97 2.17 -5.73
N PHE A 240 24.06 1.20 -5.74
CA PHE A 240 23.66 0.49 -4.52
C PHE A 240 24.82 -0.29 -3.88
N GLU A 241 25.71 -0.88 -4.67
CA GLU A 241 26.93 -1.53 -4.16
C GLU A 241 27.85 -0.57 -3.38
N ARG A 242 27.83 0.73 -3.71
CA ARG A 242 28.65 1.75 -3.07
C ARG A 242 27.98 2.46 -1.90
N LEU A 243 26.66 2.33 -1.74
CA LEU A 243 25.90 3.00 -0.70
C LEU A 243 25.84 2.11 0.56
N PRO A 244 26.55 2.44 1.65
CA PRO A 244 26.66 1.57 2.83
C PRO A 244 25.36 1.41 3.62
N ASN A 245 24.39 2.29 3.39
CA ASN A 245 23.10 2.30 4.09
C ASN A 245 21.96 1.70 3.26
N CYS A 246 22.27 1.07 2.12
CA CYS A 246 21.30 0.50 1.20
C CYS A 246 21.67 -0.95 0.86
N GLU A 247 20.66 -1.80 0.72
CA GLU A 247 20.82 -3.18 0.28
C GLU A 247 19.64 -3.57 -0.59
N ILE A 248 19.90 -4.18 -1.75
CA ILE A 248 18.85 -4.75 -2.59
C ILE A 248 18.45 -6.10 -1.98
N VAL A 249 17.21 -6.22 -1.54
CA VAL A 249 16.66 -7.43 -0.92
C VAL A 249 15.98 -8.32 -1.96
N GLU A 250 15.39 -7.71 -2.99
CA GLU A 250 14.66 -8.41 -4.03
C GLU A 250 14.81 -7.66 -5.36
N GLU A 251 14.99 -8.41 -6.44
CA GLU A 251 14.97 -7.93 -7.82
C GLU A 251 13.97 -8.77 -8.62
N GLU A 252 12.91 -8.13 -9.12
CA GLU A 252 11.89 -8.76 -9.96
C GLU A 252 11.88 -8.10 -11.34
N LYS A 253 12.13 -8.89 -12.39
CA LYS A 253 12.07 -8.43 -13.78
C LYS A 253 10.71 -8.76 -14.37
N HIS A 254 10.01 -7.74 -14.82
CA HIS A 254 8.76 -7.88 -15.57
C HIS A 254 9.02 -7.78 -17.07
N THR A 255 8.50 -8.75 -17.81
CA THR A 255 8.53 -8.76 -19.28
C THR A 255 7.15 -9.07 -19.83
N GLY A 256 6.83 -8.52 -21.01
CA GLY A 256 5.55 -8.72 -21.71
C GLY A 256 4.77 -7.42 -21.86
N ARG A 257 3.51 -7.39 -21.40
CA ARG A 257 2.65 -6.20 -21.53
C ARG A 257 3.19 -5.01 -20.72
N TYR A 258 3.81 -5.30 -19.57
CA TYR A 258 4.49 -4.35 -18.70
C TYR A 258 5.96 -4.73 -18.59
N ASN A 259 6.86 -3.81 -18.95
CA ASN A 259 8.30 -4.03 -18.81
C ASN A 259 8.89 -3.05 -17.79
N ALA A 260 9.49 -3.58 -16.74
CA ALA A 260 10.21 -2.82 -15.71
C ALA A 260 11.04 -3.78 -14.86
N THR A 261 12.05 -3.25 -14.18
CA THR A 261 12.71 -3.95 -13.08
C THR A 261 12.25 -3.33 -11.77
N ASN A 262 11.62 -4.13 -10.92
CA ASN A 262 11.22 -3.73 -9.58
C ASN A 262 12.28 -4.19 -8.58
N LEU A 263 12.73 -3.28 -7.74
CA LEU A 263 13.67 -3.56 -6.66
C LEU A 263 12.97 -3.30 -5.32
N ILE A 264 13.15 -4.20 -4.37
CA ILE A 264 12.91 -3.90 -2.95
C ILE A 264 14.25 -3.58 -2.32
N VAL A 265 14.38 -2.35 -1.82
CA VAL A 265 15.61 -1.86 -1.20
C VAL A 265 15.39 -1.68 0.29
N ARG A 266 16.26 -2.30 1.10
CA ARG A 266 16.42 -2.00 2.52
C ARG A 266 17.28 -0.76 2.64
N TYR A 267 16.77 0.26 3.32
CA TYR A 267 17.45 1.53 3.53
C TYR A 267 17.47 1.86 5.02
N ARG A 268 18.63 2.28 5.53
CA ARG A 268 18.78 2.80 6.90
C ARG A 268 18.81 4.35 6.86
N PRO A 269 17.70 5.04 7.17
CA PRO A 269 17.64 6.49 7.06
C PRO A 269 18.47 7.20 8.13
N PRO A 270 19.06 8.39 7.84
CA PRO A 270 19.79 9.18 8.81
C PRO A 270 18.82 9.84 9.81
N ARG A 271 18.50 9.12 10.89
CA ARG A 271 17.46 9.51 11.87
C ARG A 271 17.66 10.91 12.44
N GLU A 272 18.88 11.30 12.80
CA GLU A 272 19.12 12.61 13.41
C GLU A 272 18.96 13.76 12.39
N GLU A 273 19.28 13.55 11.12
CA GLU A 273 18.97 14.52 10.06
C GLU A 273 17.47 14.66 9.83
N ILE A 274 16.74 13.55 9.88
CA ILE A 274 15.28 13.53 9.81
C ILE A 274 14.68 14.30 10.99
N LEU A 275 15.26 14.15 12.19
CA LEU A 275 14.79 14.78 13.42
C LEU A 275 15.22 16.25 13.58
N ALA A 276 16.22 16.72 12.83
CA ALA A 276 16.67 18.11 12.88
C ALA A 276 15.58 19.13 12.55
N HIS A 277 14.53 18.71 11.83
CA HIS A 277 13.40 19.56 11.46
C HIS A 277 12.20 19.30 12.37
N PRO A 278 11.59 20.32 13.00
CA PRO A 278 10.38 20.14 13.78
C PRO A 278 9.20 19.70 12.91
N LEU A 279 8.18 19.12 13.53
CA LEU A 279 6.95 18.73 12.84
C LEU A 279 6.22 19.95 12.25
N GLY A 280 5.60 19.75 11.09
CA GLY A 280 4.83 20.79 10.41
C GLY A 280 3.53 21.14 11.14
N ARG A 281 3.08 22.40 10.97
CA ARG A 281 1.88 22.96 11.64
C ARG A 281 0.65 22.06 11.58
N ARG A 282 0.38 21.45 10.42
CA ARG A 282 -0.80 20.58 10.24
C ARG A 282 -0.85 19.42 11.23
N ILE A 283 0.29 18.76 11.47
CA ILE A 283 0.36 17.60 12.37
C ILE A 283 0.31 18.08 13.82
N LEU A 284 1.01 19.17 14.13
CA LEU A 284 0.91 19.80 15.44
C LEU A 284 -0.54 20.16 15.79
N SER A 285 -1.31 20.73 14.85
CA SER A 285 -2.73 21.04 15.08
C SER A 285 -3.59 19.79 15.29
N VAL A 286 -3.33 18.70 14.56
CA VAL A 286 -4.04 17.43 14.75
C VAL A 286 -3.76 16.85 16.15
N MET A 287 -2.50 16.85 16.57
CA MET A 287 -2.10 16.30 17.88
C MET A 287 -2.58 17.19 19.03
N GLN A 288 -2.58 18.52 18.83
CA GLN A 288 -3.13 19.48 19.78
C GLN A 288 -4.63 19.33 19.97
N ALA A 289 -5.40 19.11 18.91
CA ALA A 289 -6.83 18.79 19.02
C ALA A 289 -7.08 17.52 19.84
N ARG A 290 -6.08 16.63 19.90
CA ARG A 290 -6.08 15.38 20.68
C ARG A 290 -5.43 15.51 22.06
N GLY A 291 -5.01 16.71 22.47
CA GLY A 291 -4.54 17.00 23.83
C GLY A 291 -3.02 17.01 24.01
N LEU A 292 -2.22 16.88 22.94
CA LEU A 292 -0.76 16.98 23.02
C LEU A 292 -0.29 18.38 22.64
N SER A 293 0.52 19.02 23.48
CA SER A 293 1.15 20.29 23.13
C SER A 293 2.12 20.13 21.95
N PRO A 294 2.46 21.22 21.22
CA PRO A 294 3.46 21.15 20.17
C PRO A 294 4.83 20.64 20.64
N TYR A 295 5.22 20.96 21.86
CA TYR A 295 6.48 20.50 22.46
C TYR A 295 6.45 18.98 22.70
N GLU A 296 5.43 18.48 23.39
CA GLU A 296 5.24 17.05 23.64
C GLU A 296 5.12 16.26 22.33
N THR A 297 4.46 16.82 21.32
CA THR A 297 4.30 16.18 20.01
C THR A 297 5.64 16.00 19.29
N ASN A 298 6.52 17.01 19.33
CA ASN A 298 7.86 16.89 18.75
C ASN A 298 8.73 15.89 19.52
N GLN A 299 8.66 15.89 20.85
CA GLN A 299 9.38 14.92 21.68
C GLN A 299 8.90 13.48 21.41
N ALA A 300 7.58 13.27 21.36
CA ALA A 300 7.00 11.96 21.03
C ALA A 300 7.40 11.49 19.63
N PHE A 301 7.52 12.39 18.65
CA PHE A 301 8.02 12.03 17.32
C PHE A 301 9.50 11.66 17.34
N ALA A 302 10.33 12.37 18.10
CA ALA A 302 11.74 12.03 18.25
C ALA A 302 11.94 10.66 18.91
N GLU A 303 11.19 10.38 19.97
CA GLU A 303 11.18 9.06 20.63
C GLU A 303 10.68 7.97 19.68
N PHE A 304 9.61 8.24 18.93
CA PHE A 304 9.08 7.32 17.93
C PHE A 304 10.12 6.92 16.88
N VAL A 305 10.86 7.89 16.33
CA VAL A 305 11.90 7.62 15.33
C VAL A 305 13.09 6.86 15.93
N ARG A 306 13.52 7.23 17.15
CA ARG A 306 14.69 6.60 17.79
C ARG A 306 14.42 5.17 18.28
N SER A 307 13.19 4.88 18.71
CA SER A 307 12.78 3.57 19.22
C SER A 307 12.30 2.59 18.13
N GLY A 308 12.05 3.07 16.91
CA GLY A 308 11.64 2.23 15.78
C GLY A 308 12.78 1.36 15.24
N GLU A 309 12.46 0.59 14.20
CA GLU A 309 13.37 -0.27 13.44
C GLU A 309 14.46 0.56 12.73
N GLU A 310 15.68 0.03 12.66
CA GLU A 310 16.82 0.74 12.06
C GLU A 310 16.63 1.02 10.57
N ASP A 311 16.03 0.06 9.87
CA ASP A 311 15.82 0.08 8.43
C ASP A 311 14.34 0.09 8.05
N VAL A 312 14.10 0.54 6.82
CA VAL A 312 12.82 0.50 6.13
C VAL A 312 12.99 -0.14 4.76
N LEU A 313 11.92 -0.72 4.23
CA LEU A 313 11.84 -1.22 2.87
C LEU A 313 11.11 -0.22 1.97
N LEU A 314 11.64 0.00 0.78
CA LEU A 314 11.00 0.83 -0.25
C LEU A 314 11.11 0.15 -1.62
N GLU A 315 10.17 0.46 -2.49
CA GLU A 315 10.13 -0.03 -3.87
C GLU A 315 10.84 0.96 -4.81
N ILE A 316 11.67 0.44 -5.71
CA ILE A 316 12.20 1.19 -6.84
C ILE A 316 11.76 0.53 -8.12
N ILE A 317 11.12 1.28 -9.00
CA ILE A 317 10.71 0.84 -10.34
C ILE A 317 11.67 1.47 -11.34
N LEU A 318 12.43 0.64 -12.03
CA LEU A 318 13.33 1.04 -13.10
C LEU A 318 12.69 0.75 -14.45
N SER A 319 12.60 1.75 -15.31
CA SER A 319 12.02 1.63 -16.65
C SER A 319 12.68 2.61 -17.63
N THR A 320 12.69 2.28 -18.92
CA THR A 320 13.05 3.24 -19.97
C THR A 320 11.98 4.33 -20.09
N TYR A 321 12.28 5.40 -20.83
CA TYR A 321 11.30 6.46 -21.06
C TYR A 321 10.05 5.94 -21.79
N GLN A 322 10.23 5.10 -22.82
CA GLN A 322 9.10 4.51 -23.57
C GLN A 322 8.23 3.61 -22.67
N GLU A 323 8.83 2.76 -21.85
CA GLU A 323 8.05 1.88 -20.94
C GLU A 323 7.36 2.67 -19.83
N MET A 324 7.95 3.80 -19.42
CA MET A 324 7.29 4.76 -18.55
C MET A 324 6.03 5.34 -19.22
N LEU A 325 6.09 5.76 -20.49
CA LEU A 325 4.91 6.21 -21.25
C LEU A 325 3.87 5.11 -21.40
N GLU A 326 4.28 3.90 -21.80
CA GLU A 326 3.37 2.76 -21.96
C GLU A 326 2.62 2.44 -20.65
N SER A 327 3.28 2.64 -19.50
CA SER A 327 2.70 2.42 -18.17
C SER A 327 1.74 3.51 -17.69
N GLU A 328 1.71 4.69 -18.32
CA GLU A 328 0.91 5.84 -17.90
C GLU A 328 -0.15 6.25 -18.93
N ILE A 329 0.15 6.12 -20.23
CA ILE A 329 -0.71 6.55 -21.34
C ILE A 329 -0.74 5.58 -22.54
N GLY A 330 -0.13 4.39 -22.43
CA GLY A 330 -0.09 3.43 -23.53
C GLY A 330 -0.80 2.10 -23.24
N ARG A 331 -0.18 0.99 -23.62
CA ARG A 331 -0.79 -0.35 -23.58
C ARG A 331 -1.01 -0.92 -22.18
N CYS A 332 -0.39 -0.34 -21.15
CA CYS A 332 -0.33 -0.90 -19.80
C CYS A 332 -0.54 0.16 -18.70
N ILE A 333 -1.53 1.03 -18.91
CA ILE A 333 -1.89 2.09 -17.97
C ILE A 333 -2.02 1.53 -16.55
N HIS A 334 -1.33 2.17 -15.61
CA HIS A 334 -1.27 1.75 -14.21
C HIS A 334 -2.67 1.63 -13.59
N GLU A 335 -3.55 2.60 -13.86
CA GLU A 335 -4.90 2.61 -13.32
C GLU A 335 -5.77 1.46 -13.87
N ASP A 336 -5.65 1.10 -15.15
CA ASP A 336 -6.37 -0.06 -15.73
C ASP A 336 -5.95 -1.36 -15.04
N ARG A 337 -4.65 -1.55 -14.83
CA ARG A 337 -4.15 -2.73 -14.10
C ARG A 337 -4.68 -2.80 -12.67
N ILE A 338 -4.82 -1.66 -12.00
CA ILE A 338 -5.42 -1.61 -10.67
C ILE A 338 -6.89 -2.04 -10.71
N ILE A 339 -7.64 -1.61 -11.72
CA ILE A 339 -9.05 -1.98 -11.90
C ILE A 339 -9.16 -3.46 -12.22
N GLU A 340 -8.35 -3.98 -13.15
CA GLU A 340 -8.31 -5.39 -13.52
C GLU A 340 -8.00 -6.28 -12.30
N GLN A 341 -6.99 -5.91 -11.49
CA GLN A 341 -6.69 -6.61 -10.24
C GLN A 341 -7.87 -6.66 -9.26
N ARG A 342 -8.70 -5.60 -9.21
CA ARG A 342 -9.92 -5.59 -8.38
C ARG A 342 -10.99 -6.50 -8.99
N LEU A 343 -11.16 -6.44 -10.30
CA LEU A 343 -12.16 -7.21 -11.05
C LEU A 343 -11.85 -8.72 -11.09
N CYS A 344 -10.58 -9.11 -10.99
CA CYS A 344 -10.16 -10.52 -11.00
C CYS A 344 -10.00 -11.13 -9.59
N GLN A 345 -10.31 -10.39 -8.51
CA GLN A 345 -10.26 -10.94 -7.15
C GLN A 345 -11.26 -12.11 -7.02
N GLN A 346 -10.73 -13.31 -6.75
CA GLN A 346 -11.50 -14.56 -6.76
C GLN A 346 -12.49 -14.66 -5.58
N TYR A 347 -12.11 -14.15 -4.42
CA TYR A 347 -12.90 -14.25 -3.20
C TYR A 347 -13.51 -12.90 -2.81
N ARG A 348 -14.85 -12.87 -2.77
CA ARG A 348 -15.67 -11.65 -2.54
C ARG A 348 -16.79 -11.87 -1.53
N GLY A 349 -16.65 -12.88 -0.66
CA GLY A 349 -17.65 -13.22 0.35
C GLY A 349 -17.79 -12.15 1.44
N PRO A 350 -18.78 -12.29 2.35
CA PRO A 350 -19.01 -11.34 3.44
C PRO A 350 -17.79 -11.10 4.33
N LEU A 351 -17.00 -12.14 4.62
CA LEU A 351 -15.77 -12.01 5.40
C LEU A 351 -14.73 -11.14 4.68
N ALA A 352 -14.56 -11.32 3.37
CA ALA A 352 -13.67 -10.46 2.57
C ALA A 352 -14.08 -8.99 2.68
N ARG A 353 -15.38 -8.72 2.53
CA ARG A 353 -15.93 -7.37 2.66
C ARG A 353 -15.70 -6.76 4.05
N ASN A 354 -15.88 -7.55 5.10
CA ASN A 354 -15.68 -7.10 6.47
C ASN A 354 -14.20 -6.75 6.75
N ILE A 355 -13.26 -7.47 6.15
CA ILE A 355 -11.82 -7.14 6.26
C ILE A 355 -11.53 -5.81 5.56
N GLU A 356 -12.11 -5.57 4.38
CA GLU A 356 -12.00 -4.29 3.67
C GLU A 356 -12.51 -3.13 4.54
N TYR A 357 -13.71 -3.28 5.12
CA TYR A 357 -14.31 -2.26 5.99
C TYR A 357 -13.48 -2.02 7.26
N LEU A 358 -13.01 -3.08 7.92
CA LEU A 358 -12.21 -2.96 9.12
C LEU A 358 -10.91 -2.19 8.85
N LEU A 359 -10.22 -2.52 7.75
CA LEU A 359 -8.96 -1.85 7.42
C LEU A 359 -9.18 -0.43 6.90
N GLU A 360 -10.23 -0.18 6.11
CA GLU A 360 -10.58 1.18 5.69
C GLU A 360 -10.92 2.04 6.92
N TYR A 361 -11.65 1.51 7.90
CA TYR A 361 -11.91 2.21 9.16
C TYR A 361 -10.62 2.49 9.94
N LEU A 362 -9.79 1.46 10.14
CA LEU A 362 -8.50 1.54 10.86
C LEU A 362 -7.59 2.63 10.31
N PHE A 363 -7.43 2.69 8.99
CA PHE A 363 -6.58 3.67 8.33
C PHE A 363 -7.23 5.05 8.18
N THR A 364 -8.57 5.14 8.22
CA THR A 364 -9.31 6.41 8.15
C THR A 364 -9.48 7.07 9.51
N PHE A 365 -9.52 6.31 10.61
CA PHE A 365 -9.67 6.84 11.96
C PHE A 365 -8.64 7.93 12.32
N PRO A 366 -7.32 7.79 12.03
CA PRO A 366 -6.32 8.82 12.31
C PRO A 366 -6.57 10.19 11.67
N VAL A 367 -7.28 10.23 10.54
CA VAL A 367 -7.59 11.49 9.84
C VAL A 367 -8.92 12.10 10.29
N SER A 368 -9.66 11.40 11.15
CA SER A 368 -10.95 11.86 11.71
C SER A 368 -10.78 12.81 12.90
N PHE A 369 -11.88 13.46 13.29
CA PHE A 369 -11.95 14.30 14.49
C PHE A 369 -12.25 13.51 15.78
N GLN A 370 -12.44 12.19 15.68
CA GLN A 370 -12.82 11.34 16.81
C GLN A 370 -11.59 10.98 17.64
N LYS A 371 -11.68 11.18 18.96
CA LYS A 371 -10.60 10.84 19.91
C LYS A 371 -10.61 9.36 20.29
N GLU A 372 -11.80 8.77 20.34
CA GLU A 372 -12.04 7.40 20.74
C GLU A 372 -12.99 6.76 19.71
N PHE A 373 -12.92 5.44 19.56
CA PHE A 373 -13.81 4.68 18.66
C PHE A 373 -14.88 3.86 19.39
N GLY A 374 -14.80 3.71 20.72
CA GLY A 374 -15.77 2.89 21.48
C GLY A 374 -15.69 1.40 21.11
N GLU A 375 -16.83 0.79 20.80
CA GLU A 375 -16.88 -0.56 20.23
C GLU A 375 -16.48 -0.52 18.74
N LEU A 376 -15.73 -1.53 18.28
CA LEU A 376 -15.39 -1.61 16.86
C LEU A 376 -16.66 -1.73 16.00
N PRO A 377 -16.80 -0.92 14.94
CA PRO A 377 -18.02 -0.90 14.14
C PRO A 377 -18.16 -2.14 13.25
N ILE A 378 -17.08 -2.90 13.06
CA ILE A 378 -17.00 -4.05 12.16
C ILE A 378 -16.44 -5.25 12.90
N LYS A 379 -17.27 -6.28 13.07
CA LYS A 379 -16.88 -7.63 13.49
C LYS A 379 -16.86 -8.57 12.30
N LEU A 380 -15.79 -9.34 12.13
CA LEU A 380 -15.56 -10.13 10.92
C LEU A 380 -16.60 -11.22 10.65
N TRP A 381 -17.31 -11.70 11.68
CA TRP A 381 -18.32 -12.76 11.61
C TRP A 381 -19.76 -12.29 11.44
N ASN A 382 -20.00 -10.98 11.35
CA ASN A 382 -21.34 -10.43 11.11
C ASN A 382 -21.57 -10.18 9.61
N ARG A 383 -22.79 -9.79 9.24
CA ARG A 383 -23.14 -9.32 7.89
C ARG A 383 -23.49 -7.85 7.94
N TYR A 384 -22.89 -7.06 7.05
CA TYR A 384 -23.17 -5.64 6.89
C TYR A 384 -23.51 -5.35 5.43
N LEU A 385 -24.47 -4.46 5.22
CA LEU A 385 -24.68 -3.83 3.92
C LEU A 385 -23.66 -2.70 3.74
N PRO A 386 -23.31 -2.34 2.48
CA PRO A 386 -22.45 -1.20 2.22
C PRO A 386 -22.91 0.10 2.88
N ASP A 387 -24.22 0.36 2.88
CA ASP A 387 -24.82 1.55 3.46
C ASP A 387 -24.49 1.71 4.95
N TYR A 388 -24.41 0.61 5.69
CA TYR A 388 -24.00 0.66 7.10
C TYR A 388 -22.58 1.22 7.24
N PHE A 389 -21.65 0.76 6.41
CA PHE A 389 -20.26 1.20 6.50
C PHE A 389 -20.09 2.65 6.05
N ASP A 390 -20.84 3.08 5.03
CA ASP A 390 -20.86 4.48 4.59
C ASP A 390 -21.30 5.41 5.74
N GLU A 391 -22.32 5.04 6.50
CA GLU A 391 -22.75 5.79 7.69
C GLU A 391 -21.69 5.79 8.81
N ILE A 392 -20.95 4.70 9.00
CA ILE A 392 -19.82 4.68 9.94
C ILE A 392 -18.72 5.68 9.53
N LEU A 393 -18.38 5.74 8.23
CA LEU A 393 -17.40 6.70 7.73
C LEU A 393 -17.91 8.14 7.84
N LYS A 394 -19.17 8.42 7.51
CA LYS A 394 -19.79 9.75 7.70
C LYS A 394 -19.68 10.22 9.16
N LYS A 395 -19.96 9.33 10.12
CA LYS A 395 -19.85 9.62 11.56
C LYS A 395 -18.43 9.99 12.02
N LEU A 396 -17.39 9.37 11.45
CA LEU A 396 -16.00 9.75 11.75
C LEU A 396 -15.73 11.24 11.44
N PHE A 397 -16.36 11.76 10.39
CA PHE A 397 -16.18 13.14 9.94
C PHE A 397 -17.32 14.08 10.35
N ARG A 398 -18.24 13.63 11.21
CA ARG A 398 -19.42 14.39 11.65
C ARG A 398 -20.28 14.89 10.48
N ILE A 399 -20.33 14.11 9.40
CA ILE A 399 -21.27 14.35 8.30
C ILE A 399 -22.64 13.90 8.80
N PRO A 400 -23.67 14.77 8.77
CA PRO A 400 -25.01 14.40 9.23
C PRO A 400 -25.60 13.30 8.34
N PRO A 401 -26.42 12.39 8.91
CA PRO A 401 -27.14 11.41 8.11
C PRO A 401 -28.14 12.11 7.19
N ASP A 402 -28.45 11.52 6.04
CA ASP A 402 -29.40 12.06 5.04
C ASP A 402 -30.88 12.04 5.51
N ASN A 403 -31.12 11.77 6.79
CA ASN A 403 -32.46 11.74 7.38
C ASN A 403 -32.84 13.13 7.87
N PHE A 404 -33.33 13.97 6.94
CA PHE A 404 -34.18 15.11 7.26
C PHE A 404 -35.60 14.61 7.55
N LEU A 405 -35.78 13.93 8.68
CA LEU A 405 -37.09 13.71 9.26
C LEU A 405 -37.05 14.36 10.64
N ASP A 406 -37.77 15.47 10.74
CA ASP A 406 -37.90 16.30 11.95
C ASP A 406 -38.34 15.49 13.19
#